data_AF-A0A1Y4LI81-F1
#
_entry.id   AF-A0A1Y4LI81-F1
#
_cell.length_a   1.000
_cell.length_b   1.000
_cell.length_c   1.000
_cell.angle_alpha   90.00
_cell.angle_beta   90.00
_cell.angle_gamma   90.00
#
_symmetry.space_group_name_H-M   'P 1'
#
loop_
_entity.id
_entity.type
_entity.pdbx_description
1 polymer ?
#
loop_
_entity_poly.entity_id
_entity_poly.type
_entity_poly.pdbx_seq_one_letter_code
_entity_poly.pdbx_strand_id
1 'polypeptide(L)'
;MAQRCIFCGKELGFFNRDDTLCGGVTQPTCSECYKTLRDLGQKERGERALATGRAVDPEEIAANIQREEQKEQAAQERQEKARQVLRTGQTCLRCGGPMEKYGTKLFHLGDEGLMGPVARDGLFASWLEADVIRCAQCGRAEFYLPEPPKIPSEPAEEQVTCPVCGTEHSSLSGCPTCALNWARGRRPAETRREKEKKPPWEG
;
A
#
# COMPACT_ATOMS: atom_id res chain seq x y z
N MET A 1 25.34 8.49 -58.98
CA MET A 1 25.80 7.24 -58.34
C MET A 1 24.58 6.36 -58.10
N ALA A 2 24.62 5.08 -58.48
CA ALA A 2 23.51 4.16 -58.22
C ALA A 2 23.38 3.90 -56.71
N GLN A 3 22.17 3.93 -56.16
CA GLN A 3 21.94 3.58 -54.76
C GLN A 3 22.13 2.07 -54.57
N ARG A 4 22.70 1.68 -53.44
CA ARG A 4 22.96 0.28 -53.08
C ARG A 4 22.23 -0.09 -51.81
N CYS A 5 21.80 -1.34 -51.71
CA CYS A 5 21.23 -1.89 -50.49
C CYS A 5 22.28 -1.86 -49.38
N ILE A 6 21.95 -1.28 -48.23
CA ILE A 6 22.89 -1.17 -47.10
C ILE A 6 23.26 -2.54 -46.48
N PHE A 7 22.42 -3.56 -46.66
CA PHE A 7 22.63 -4.88 -46.06
C PHE A 7 23.39 -5.84 -46.98
N CYS A 8 22.96 -5.99 -48.23
CA CYS A 8 23.60 -6.92 -49.18
C CYS A 8 24.52 -6.25 -50.20
N GLY A 9 24.48 -4.92 -50.36
CA GLY A 9 25.34 -4.18 -51.30
C GLY A 9 24.90 -4.23 -52.76
N LYS A 10 23.81 -4.94 -53.08
CA LYS A 10 23.25 -4.99 -54.43
C LYS A 10 22.80 -3.60 -54.87
N GLU A 11 23.02 -3.29 -56.14
CA GLU A 11 22.52 -2.05 -56.75
C GLU A 11 20.99 -2.08 -56.84
N LEU A 12 20.37 -0.97 -56.48
CA LEU A 12 18.93 -0.83 -56.41
C LEU A 12 18.41 -0.21 -57.71
N GLY A 13 17.59 -0.98 -58.42
CA GLY A 13 16.80 -0.48 -59.54
C GLY A 13 15.46 0.09 -59.07
N PHE A 14 14.74 0.75 -59.98
CA PHE A 14 13.45 1.41 -59.69
C PHE A 14 12.38 0.48 -59.10
N PHE A 15 12.39 -0.81 -59.46
CA PHE A 15 11.39 -1.80 -59.02
C PHE A 15 11.82 -2.67 -57.82
N ASN A 16 13.07 -2.56 -57.34
CA ASN A 16 13.62 -3.44 -56.29
C ASN A 16 14.15 -2.63 -55.09
N ARG A 17 13.59 -1.44 -54.86
CA ARG A 17 13.99 -0.52 -53.80
C ARG A 17 12.86 -0.39 -52.78
N ASP A 18 13.21 -0.70 -51.54
CA ASP A 18 12.41 -0.48 -50.35
C ASP A 18 13.19 0.39 -49.36
N ASP A 19 12.47 1.11 -48.51
CA ASP A 19 13.06 1.96 -47.48
C ASP A 19 12.81 1.32 -46.10
N THR A 20 13.89 1.04 -45.37
CA THR A 20 13.82 0.40 -44.04
C THR A 20 14.26 1.40 -42.97
N LEU A 21 13.46 1.58 -41.93
CA LEU A 21 13.82 2.42 -40.79
C LEU A 21 14.77 1.66 -39.86
N CYS A 22 15.98 2.16 -39.66
CA CYS A 22 17.04 1.56 -38.84
C CYS A 22 17.54 2.59 -37.83
N GLY A 23 17.32 2.36 -36.53
CA GLY A 23 17.68 3.32 -35.47
C GLY A 23 17.18 4.75 -35.74
N GLY A 24 15.94 4.90 -36.20
CA GLY A 24 15.33 6.20 -36.52
C GLY A 24 15.74 6.83 -37.86
N VAL A 25 16.67 6.23 -38.62
CA VAL A 25 17.11 6.74 -39.93
C VAL A 25 16.67 5.82 -41.05
N THR A 26 16.12 6.39 -42.13
CA THR A 26 15.67 5.62 -43.31
C THR A 26 16.85 5.17 -44.15
N GLN A 27 16.91 3.87 -44.43
CA GLN A 27 17.99 3.23 -45.17
C GLN A 27 17.49 2.59 -46.48
N PRO A 28 18.23 2.73 -47.59
CA PRO A 28 17.88 2.10 -48.85
C PRO A 28 18.17 0.59 -48.78
N THR A 29 17.15 -0.21 -49.07
CA THR A 29 17.19 -1.68 -48.98
C THR A 29 16.61 -2.33 -50.22
N CYS A 30 17.02 -3.56 -50.52
CA CYS A 30 16.33 -4.37 -51.52
C CYS A 30 15.17 -5.13 -50.89
N SER A 31 14.18 -5.52 -51.69
CA SER A 31 12.96 -6.18 -51.21
C SER A 31 13.21 -7.47 -50.44
N GLU A 32 14.26 -8.22 -50.79
CA GLU A 32 14.64 -9.43 -50.06
C GLU A 32 15.20 -9.12 -48.67
N CYS A 33 16.04 -8.09 -48.55
CA CYS A 33 16.52 -7.64 -47.23
C CYS A 33 15.39 -6.99 -46.41
N TYR A 34 14.49 -6.26 -47.05
CA TYR A 34 13.33 -5.69 -46.36
C TYR A 34 12.47 -6.79 -45.73
N LYS A 35 12.14 -7.84 -46.50
CA LYS A 35 11.33 -8.98 -46.00
C LYS A 35 11.97 -9.71 -44.82
N THR A 36 13.30 -9.79 -44.75
CA THR A 36 13.98 -10.46 -43.62
C THR A 36 14.13 -9.58 -42.39
N LEU A 37 14.12 -8.26 -42.56
CA LEU A 37 14.36 -7.30 -41.48
C LEU A 37 13.08 -6.67 -40.92
N ARG A 38 11.97 -6.71 -41.64
CA ARG A 38 10.71 -6.04 -41.26
C ARG A 38 10.18 -6.40 -39.87
N ASP A 39 10.46 -7.61 -39.40
CA ASP A 39 9.97 -8.11 -38.11
C ASP A 39 10.92 -7.78 -36.95
N LEU A 40 12.10 -7.24 -37.24
CA LEU A 40 13.08 -6.85 -36.23
C LEU A 40 12.78 -5.46 -35.65
N GLY A 41 13.14 -5.28 -34.38
CA GLY A 41 13.08 -3.98 -33.72
C GLY A 41 13.94 -2.93 -34.41
N GLN A 42 13.61 -1.65 -34.24
CA GLN A 42 14.38 -0.55 -34.86
C GLN A 42 15.83 -0.51 -34.37
N LYS A 43 16.05 -0.77 -33.08
CA LYS A 43 17.39 -0.87 -32.47
C LYS A 43 18.23 -1.94 -33.17
N GLU A 44 17.72 -3.17 -33.26
CA GLU A 44 18.43 -4.29 -33.89
C GLU A 44 18.71 -4.03 -35.38
N ARG A 45 17.75 -3.43 -36.11
CA ARG A 45 17.98 -3.00 -37.49
C ARG A 45 19.07 -1.94 -37.60
N GLY A 46 19.09 -0.99 -36.66
CA GLY A 46 20.12 0.04 -36.55
C GLY A 46 21.51 -0.55 -36.30
N GLU A 47 21.64 -1.46 -35.34
CA GLU A 47 22.89 -2.18 -35.04
C GLU A 47 23.41 -2.95 -36.26
N ARG A 48 22.52 -3.67 -36.97
CA ARG A 48 22.89 -4.38 -38.20
C ARG A 48 23.28 -3.42 -39.32
N ALA A 49 22.62 -2.27 -39.44
CA ALA A 49 22.97 -1.25 -40.43
C ALA A 49 24.34 -0.61 -40.14
N LEU A 50 24.66 -0.35 -38.86
CA LEU A 50 25.98 0.12 -38.43
C LEU A 50 27.06 -0.91 -38.73
N ALA A 51 26.79 -2.20 -38.44
CA ALA A 51 27.72 -3.29 -38.68
C ALA A 51 28.09 -3.45 -40.17
N THR A 52 27.25 -2.98 -41.10
CA THR A 52 27.56 -3.08 -42.54
C THR A 52 28.51 -2.00 -43.04
N GLY A 53 28.75 -0.93 -42.27
CA GLY A 53 29.55 0.22 -42.68
C GLY A 53 29.00 1.01 -43.88
N ARG A 54 27.75 0.77 -44.28
CA ARG A 54 27.11 1.36 -45.47
C ARG A 54 25.89 2.22 -45.15
N ALA A 55 25.62 2.44 -43.86
CA ALA A 55 24.49 3.26 -43.43
C ALA A 55 24.60 4.70 -43.98
N VAL A 56 23.46 5.29 -44.32
CA VAL A 56 23.36 6.66 -44.84
C VAL A 56 23.88 7.69 -43.82
N ASP A 57 23.53 7.50 -42.54
CA ASP A 57 24.01 8.32 -41.43
C ASP A 57 24.30 7.42 -40.22
N PRO A 58 25.52 6.86 -40.12
CA PRO A 58 25.87 5.98 -39.02
C PRO A 58 25.94 6.71 -37.67
N GLU A 59 26.27 8.00 -37.66
CA GLU A 59 26.37 8.77 -36.42
C GLU A 59 24.99 9.01 -35.81
N GLU A 60 24.00 9.39 -36.63
CA GLU A 60 22.63 9.60 -36.18
C GLU A 60 21.99 8.29 -35.69
N ILE A 61 22.20 7.17 -36.40
CA ILE A 61 21.71 5.84 -35.96
C ILE A 61 22.28 5.49 -34.59
N ALA A 62 23.59 5.64 -34.41
CA ALA A 62 24.25 5.35 -33.13
C ALA A 62 23.73 6.25 -32.00
N ALA A 63 23.57 7.55 -32.26
CA ALA A 63 23.06 8.51 -31.29
C ALA A 63 21.61 8.21 -30.87
N ASN A 64 20.76 7.79 -31.82
CA ASN A 64 19.38 7.42 -31.54
C ASN A 64 19.30 6.15 -30.69
N ILE A 65 20.09 5.11 -31.02
CA ILE A 65 20.16 3.88 -30.22
C ILE A 65 20.60 4.20 -28.79
N GLN A 66 21.68 4.98 -28.61
CA GLN A 66 22.14 5.37 -27.29
C GLN A 66 21.09 6.15 -26.50
N ARG A 67 20.36 7.06 -27.16
CA ARG A 67 19.29 7.84 -26.52
C ARG A 67 18.13 6.94 -26.08
N GLU A 68 17.76 5.94 -26.87
CA GLU A 68 16.75 4.95 -26.50
C GLU A 68 17.21 4.13 -25.29
N GLU A 69 18.45 3.62 -25.31
CA GLU A 69 19.03 2.88 -24.17
C GLU A 69 19.08 3.72 -22.89
N GLN A 70 19.50 4.98 -22.99
CA GLN A 70 19.51 5.89 -21.84
C GLN A 70 18.10 6.15 -21.30
N LYS A 71 17.10 6.29 -22.17
CA LYS A 71 15.70 6.45 -21.76
C LYS A 71 15.19 5.19 -21.07
N GLU A 72 15.50 4.00 -21.60
CA GLU A 72 15.14 2.71 -20.99
C GLU A 72 15.79 2.54 -19.62
N GLN A 73 17.09 2.82 -19.51
CA GLN A 73 17.84 2.78 -18.25
C GLN A 73 17.27 3.77 -17.23
N ALA A 74 17.03 5.03 -17.62
CA ALA A 74 16.43 6.03 -16.74
C ALA A 74 15.01 5.64 -16.29
N ALA A 75 14.22 5.01 -17.17
CA ALA A 75 12.90 4.50 -16.83
C ALA A 75 12.97 3.34 -15.83
N GLN A 76 13.91 2.41 -16.04
CA GLN A 76 14.18 1.30 -15.11
C GLN A 76 14.64 1.82 -13.75
N GLU A 77 15.61 2.74 -13.72
CA GLU A 77 16.10 3.34 -12.48
C GLU A 77 14.98 4.09 -11.74
N ARG A 78 14.13 4.83 -12.45
CA ARG A 78 12.96 5.49 -11.87
C ARG A 78 11.99 4.47 -11.27
N GLN A 79 11.73 3.37 -11.96
CA GLN A 79 10.88 2.30 -11.47
C GLN A 79 11.48 1.63 -10.23
N GLU A 80 12.79 1.37 -10.21
CA GLU A 80 13.48 0.81 -9.06
C GLU A 80 13.45 1.76 -7.85
N LYS A 81 13.71 3.05 -8.05
CA LYS A 81 13.58 4.07 -6.99
C LYS A 81 12.16 4.10 -6.43
N ALA A 82 11.15 4.07 -7.29
CA ALA A 82 9.76 4.00 -6.84
C ALA A 82 9.48 2.74 -6.02
N ARG A 83 10.00 1.57 -6.43
CA ARG A 83 9.89 0.32 -5.67
C ARG A 83 10.64 0.36 -4.34
N GLN A 84 11.79 1.02 -4.29
CA GLN A 84 12.55 1.20 -3.04
C GLN A 84 11.75 1.98 -1.99
N VAL A 85 11.03 3.04 -2.41
CA VAL A 85 10.13 3.80 -1.52
C VAL A 85 9.02 2.92 -0.93
N LEU A 86 8.56 1.91 -1.68
CA LEU A 86 7.53 0.98 -1.22
C LEU A 86 8.07 -0.11 -0.28
N ARG A 87 9.39 -0.34 -0.16
CA ARG A 87 9.91 -1.42 0.68
C ARG A 87 9.58 -1.17 2.16
N THR A 88 9.08 -2.19 2.84
CA THR A 88 8.75 -2.11 4.28
C THR A 88 9.93 -2.40 5.20
N GLY A 89 11.02 -2.92 4.64
CA GLY A 89 12.15 -3.48 5.41
C GLY A 89 11.93 -4.93 5.87
N GLN A 90 10.74 -5.50 5.67
CA GLN A 90 10.42 -6.89 6.01
C GLN A 90 10.78 -7.85 4.87
N THR A 91 11.06 -9.11 5.24
CA THR A 91 11.34 -10.20 4.31
C THR A 91 10.21 -11.22 4.29
N CYS A 92 9.90 -11.73 3.10
CA CYS A 92 8.86 -12.71 2.91
C CYS A 92 9.21 -14.03 3.60
N LEU A 93 8.34 -14.49 4.50
CA LEU A 93 8.54 -15.76 5.21
C LEU A 93 8.44 -17.01 4.32
N ARG A 94 7.98 -16.87 3.06
CA ARG A 94 7.91 -18.00 2.10
C ARG A 94 9.17 -18.15 1.25
N CYS A 95 9.73 -17.05 0.74
CA CYS A 95 10.85 -17.10 -0.22
C CYS A 95 12.05 -16.21 0.14
N GLY A 96 12.00 -15.48 1.26
CA GLY A 96 13.04 -14.52 1.67
C GLY A 96 13.04 -13.19 0.89
N GLY A 97 12.17 -13.03 -0.11
CA GLY A 97 12.10 -11.83 -0.96
C GLY A 97 11.66 -10.56 -0.24
N PRO A 98 11.95 -9.36 -0.78
CA PRO A 98 11.55 -8.10 -0.17
C PRO A 98 10.02 -7.94 -0.19
N MET A 99 9.48 -7.40 0.90
CA MET A 99 8.07 -7.02 1.01
C MET A 99 7.89 -5.54 0.64
N GLU A 100 6.89 -5.26 -0.20
CA GLU A 100 6.53 -3.92 -0.67
C GLU A 100 5.13 -3.53 -0.13
N LYS A 101 4.96 -2.26 0.26
CA LYS A 101 3.67 -1.69 0.67
C LYS A 101 2.71 -1.69 -0.51
N TYR A 102 1.55 -2.31 -0.33
CA TYR A 102 0.46 -2.32 -1.31
C TYR A 102 -0.67 -1.33 -0.93
N GLY A 103 -0.57 -0.75 0.26
CA GLY A 103 -1.46 0.26 0.81
C GLY A 103 -2.67 -0.35 1.52
N THR A 104 -3.50 0.53 2.05
CA THR A 104 -4.70 0.18 2.79
C THR A 104 -5.83 -0.22 1.83
N LYS A 105 -6.52 -1.32 2.15
CA LYS A 105 -7.63 -1.86 1.35
C LYS A 105 -8.85 -2.12 2.23
N LEU A 106 -10.03 -1.92 1.65
CA LEU A 106 -11.32 -2.24 2.25
C LEU A 106 -11.79 -3.60 1.72
N PHE A 107 -11.97 -4.56 2.61
CA PHE A 107 -12.51 -5.88 2.30
C PHE A 107 -13.96 -5.97 2.76
N HIS A 108 -14.83 -6.45 1.90
CA HIS A 108 -16.19 -6.79 2.30
C HIS A 108 -16.17 -8.11 3.09
N LEU A 109 -16.60 -8.11 4.35
CA LEU A 109 -16.60 -9.33 5.19
C LEU A 109 -17.79 -10.25 4.94
N GLY A 110 -18.72 -9.86 4.06
CA GLY A 110 -19.92 -10.63 3.76
C GLY A 110 -21.03 -10.48 4.81
N ASP A 111 -22.25 -10.84 4.43
CA ASP A 111 -23.43 -10.78 5.28
C ASP A 111 -23.59 -12.11 6.04
N GLU A 112 -22.96 -12.27 7.21
CA GLU A 112 -23.31 -13.36 8.13
C GLU A 112 -24.61 -13.02 8.89
N GLY A 113 -25.70 -12.84 8.13
CA GLY A 113 -27.05 -12.69 8.66
C GLY A 113 -27.87 -13.96 8.40
N LEU A 114 -28.62 -14.42 9.40
CA LEU A 114 -29.57 -15.55 9.35
C LEU A 114 -30.66 -15.43 8.25
N MET A 115 -30.70 -14.32 7.50
CA MET A 115 -31.75 -13.97 6.53
C MET A 115 -31.22 -13.46 5.18
N GLY A 116 -30.07 -13.95 4.69
CA GLY A 116 -29.68 -13.80 3.28
C GLY A 116 -29.55 -12.37 2.72
N PRO A 117 -29.27 -12.21 1.42
CA PRO A 117 -28.79 -10.96 0.81
C PRO A 117 -29.84 -9.84 0.64
N VAL A 118 -31.04 -9.98 1.24
CA VAL A 118 -32.19 -9.10 0.99
C VAL A 118 -32.49 -8.17 2.18
N ALA A 119 -31.87 -8.41 3.34
CA ALA A 119 -32.03 -7.55 4.51
C ALA A 119 -30.85 -6.57 4.65
N ARG A 120 -30.99 -5.44 3.95
CA ARG A 120 -30.31 -4.14 4.16
C ARG A 120 -29.07 -3.89 3.31
N ASP A 121 -29.31 -3.28 2.15
CA ASP A 121 -28.50 -2.17 1.69
C ASP A 121 -28.25 -1.19 2.86
N GLY A 122 -27.02 -1.17 3.39
CA GLY A 122 -26.43 0.04 3.96
C GLY A 122 -26.37 0.23 5.47
N LEU A 123 -26.65 -0.77 6.34
CA LEU A 123 -26.52 -0.55 7.80
C LEU A 123 -25.57 -1.50 8.55
N PHE A 124 -25.20 -2.67 7.98
CA PHE A 124 -24.35 -3.65 8.66
C PHE A 124 -23.38 -4.40 7.72
N ALA A 125 -23.11 -3.86 6.53
CA ALA A 125 -22.01 -4.37 5.71
C ALA A 125 -20.71 -4.10 6.46
N SER A 126 -20.16 -5.15 7.08
CA SER A 126 -18.93 -5.09 7.84
C SER A 126 -17.77 -4.97 6.85
N TRP A 127 -17.21 -3.77 6.73
CA TRP A 127 -16.01 -3.53 5.92
C TRP A 127 -14.78 -3.60 6.80
N LEU A 128 -13.82 -4.42 6.40
CA LEU A 128 -12.53 -4.54 7.05
C LEU A 128 -11.52 -3.67 6.33
N GLU A 129 -11.06 -2.62 6.97
CA GLU A 129 -9.89 -1.88 6.53
C GLU A 129 -8.62 -2.63 6.98
N ALA A 130 -7.73 -2.97 6.06
CA ALA A 130 -6.46 -3.59 6.38
C ALA A 130 -5.33 -3.05 5.49
N ASP A 131 -4.17 -2.84 6.11
CA ASP A 131 -2.92 -2.54 5.42
C ASP A 131 -2.37 -3.81 4.78
N VAL A 132 -2.14 -3.73 3.48
CA VAL A 132 -1.63 -4.86 2.70
C VAL A 132 -0.17 -4.63 2.37
N ILE A 133 0.66 -5.64 2.66
CA ILE A 133 2.03 -5.73 2.14
C ILE A 133 2.14 -6.98 1.28
N ARG A 134 2.96 -6.92 0.24
CA ARG A 134 3.08 -8.03 -0.72
C ARG A 134 4.54 -8.30 -1.08
N CYS A 135 4.89 -9.58 -1.18
CA CYS A 135 6.21 -10.01 -1.65
C CYS A 135 6.37 -9.71 -3.15
N ALA A 136 7.44 -8.99 -3.50
CA ALA A 136 7.81 -8.68 -4.88
C ALA A 136 8.16 -9.90 -5.74
N GLN A 137 8.53 -11.03 -5.13
CA GLN A 137 8.99 -12.23 -5.82
C GLN A 137 7.90 -13.29 -5.98
N CYS A 138 7.32 -13.75 -4.87
CA CYS A 138 6.35 -14.86 -4.88
C CYS A 138 4.89 -14.42 -4.72
N GLY A 139 4.64 -13.12 -4.52
CA GLY A 139 3.30 -12.55 -4.40
C GLY A 139 2.55 -12.85 -3.10
N ARG A 140 3.16 -13.53 -2.12
CA ARG A 140 2.57 -13.71 -0.77
C ARG A 140 2.22 -12.35 -0.19
N ALA A 141 0.98 -12.20 0.28
CA ALA A 141 0.49 -10.99 0.92
C ALA A 141 0.26 -11.22 2.42
N GLU A 142 0.49 -10.17 3.20
CA GLU A 142 0.21 -10.14 4.64
C GLU A 142 -0.69 -8.92 4.92
N PHE A 143 -1.67 -9.14 5.78
CA PHE A 143 -2.70 -8.16 6.12
C PHE A 143 -2.51 -7.72 7.56
N TYR A 144 -2.49 -6.40 7.77
CA TYR A 144 -2.38 -5.80 9.09
C TYR A 144 -3.65 -5.02 9.37
N LEU A 145 -4.30 -5.35 10.48
CA LEU A 145 -5.44 -4.59 10.97
C LEU A 145 -4.92 -3.29 11.60
N PRO A 146 -5.63 -2.15 11.42
CA PRO A 146 -5.36 -0.95 12.21
C PRO A 146 -5.52 -1.23 13.71
N GLU A 147 -4.95 -0.37 14.55
CA GLU A 147 -4.79 -0.57 16.01
C GLU A 147 -5.97 -1.30 16.67
N PRO A 148 -5.69 -2.23 17.60
CA PRO A 148 -6.74 -2.94 18.32
C PRO A 148 -7.72 -1.94 18.93
N PRO A 149 -9.04 -2.22 18.91
CA PRO A 149 -10.02 -1.33 19.51
C PRO A 149 -9.57 -1.00 20.93
N LYS A 150 -9.58 0.29 21.28
CA LYS A 150 -9.29 0.74 22.65
C LYS A 150 -10.26 -0.01 23.56
N ILE A 151 -9.75 -1.03 24.24
CA ILE A 151 -10.52 -1.74 25.27
C ILE A 151 -10.91 -0.64 26.26
N PRO A 152 -12.21 -0.41 26.52
CA PRO A 152 -12.61 0.56 27.52
C PRO A 152 -11.85 0.21 28.80
N SER A 153 -11.04 1.16 29.29
CA SER A 153 -10.49 1.05 30.63
C SER A 153 -11.65 0.73 31.56
N GLU A 154 -11.47 -0.27 32.44
CA GLU A 154 -12.49 -0.70 33.39
C GLU A 154 -13.25 0.52 33.95
N PRO A 155 -14.60 0.49 34.01
CA PRO A 155 -15.36 1.65 34.45
C PRO A 155 -14.79 2.09 35.79
N ALA A 156 -14.40 3.36 35.86
CA ALA A 156 -13.78 3.93 37.06
C ALA A 156 -14.65 3.56 38.27
N GLU A 157 -14.05 2.89 39.26
CA GLU A 157 -14.76 2.44 40.45
C GLU A 157 -15.52 3.62 41.06
N GLU A 158 -16.82 3.44 41.24
CA GLU A 158 -17.71 4.48 41.75
C GLU A 158 -17.28 4.86 43.18
N GLN A 159 -16.75 6.08 43.33
CA GLN A 159 -16.39 6.61 44.64
C GLN A 159 -17.62 7.21 45.30
N VAL A 160 -17.84 6.85 46.57
CA VAL A 160 -18.92 7.35 47.41
C VAL A 160 -18.35 8.13 48.58
N THR A 161 -19.05 9.16 49.02
CA THR A 161 -18.69 9.93 50.21
C THR A 161 -19.23 9.24 51.47
N CYS A 162 -18.37 8.94 52.44
CA CYS A 162 -18.80 8.31 53.69
C CYS A 162 -19.75 9.24 54.48
N PRO A 163 -20.96 8.78 54.85
CA PRO A 163 -21.93 9.62 55.57
C PRO A 163 -21.52 9.93 57.03
N VAL A 164 -20.51 9.23 57.57
CA VAL A 164 -20.06 9.39 58.96
C VAL A 164 -18.93 10.40 59.09
N CYS A 165 -17.95 10.34 58.18
CA CYS A 165 -16.73 11.16 58.27
C CYS A 165 -16.47 12.04 57.05
N GLY A 166 -17.27 11.93 55.99
CA GLY A 166 -17.11 12.71 54.76
C GLY A 166 -15.96 12.26 53.86
N THR A 167 -15.22 11.20 54.18
CA THR A 167 -14.13 10.71 53.32
C THR A 167 -14.68 9.97 52.10
N GLU A 168 -14.17 10.27 50.91
CA GLU A 168 -14.47 9.53 49.68
C GLU A 168 -13.75 8.17 49.65
N HIS A 169 -14.46 7.11 49.28
CA HIS A 169 -13.92 5.75 49.17
C HIS A 169 -14.69 4.92 48.13
N SER A 170 -14.13 3.77 47.73
CA SER A 170 -14.78 2.83 46.80
C SER A 170 -16.12 2.31 47.37
N SER A 171 -17.16 2.26 46.54
CA SER A 171 -18.49 1.72 46.88
C SER A 171 -18.48 0.23 47.25
N LEU A 172 -17.45 -0.50 46.82
CA LEU A 172 -17.28 -1.94 47.07
C LEU A 172 -16.73 -2.26 48.46
N SER A 173 -16.31 -1.24 49.22
CA SER A 173 -15.70 -1.41 50.55
C SER A 173 -16.27 -0.43 51.56
N GLY A 174 -16.34 -0.85 52.83
CA GLY A 174 -16.69 0.05 53.93
C GLY A 174 -15.64 1.15 54.11
N CYS A 175 -16.04 2.31 54.67
CA CYS A 175 -15.13 3.45 54.82
C CYS A 175 -13.86 3.07 55.62
N PRO A 176 -12.66 3.13 55.00
CA PRO A 176 -11.42 2.71 55.65
C PRO A 176 -11.05 3.61 56.83
N THR A 177 -11.37 4.91 56.72
CA THR A 177 -11.13 5.90 57.78
C THR A 177 -11.96 5.59 59.03
N CYS A 178 -13.25 5.26 58.86
CA CYS A 178 -14.11 4.88 59.99
C CYS A 178 -13.68 3.56 60.63
N ALA A 179 -13.31 2.56 59.82
CA ALA A 179 -12.81 1.28 60.32
C ALA A 179 -11.54 1.45 61.18
N LEU A 180 -10.59 2.27 60.71
CA LEU A 180 -9.37 2.59 61.46
C LEU A 180 -9.66 3.37 62.75
N ASN A 181 -10.60 4.31 62.72
CA ASN A 181 -10.97 5.09 63.91
C ASN A 181 -11.64 4.21 64.97
N TRP A 182 -12.50 3.28 64.56
CA TRP A 182 -13.10 2.29 65.47
C TRP A 182 -12.05 1.36 66.07
N ALA A 183 -11.11 0.85 65.27
CA ALA A 183 -10.00 0.02 65.78
C ALA A 183 -9.13 0.77 66.80
N ARG A 184 -9.01 2.10 66.66
CA ARG A 184 -8.26 2.98 67.58
C ARG A 184 -9.10 3.51 68.75
N GLY A 185 -10.33 3.04 68.92
CA GLY A 185 -11.22 3.46 70.01
C GLY A 185 -11.75 4.89 69.91
N ARG A 186 -11.59 5.56 68.76
CA ARG A 186 -12.11 6.91 68.51
C ARG A 186 -13.49 6.81 67.90
N ARG A 187 -14.53 6.87 68.75
CA ARG A 187 -15.92 6.96 68.26
C ARG A 187 -16.19 8.37 67.73
N PRO A 188 -16.90 8.53 66.61
CA PRO A 188 -17.41 9.82 66.19
C PRO A 188 -18.28 10.39 67.32
N ALA A 189 -18.19 11.70 67.55
CA ALA A 189 -19.21 12.40 68.32
C ALA A 189 -20.54 12.21 67.59
N GLU A 190 -21.59 11.76 68.30
CA GLU A 190 -22.94 11.68 67.75
C GLU A 190 -23.29 13.01 67.07
N THR A 191 -23.30 13.02 65.74
CA THR A 191 -23.93 14.09 65.00
C THR A 191 -25.41 14.03 65.36
N ARG A 192 -25.82 14.99 66.19
CA ARG A 192 -27.20 15.28 66.57
C ARG A 192 -28.04 15.27 65.29
N ARG A 193 -28.76 14.17 65.05
CA ARG A 193 -29.87 14.13 64.08
C ARG A 193 -30.82 15.24 64.52
N GLU A 194 -30.86 16.34 63.77
CA GLU A 194 -32.00 17.24 63.84
C GLU A 194 -33.25 16.39 63.59
N LYS A 195 -34.21 16.49 64.51
CA LYS A 195 -35.52 15.87 64.41
C LYS A 195 -36.11 16.22 63.04
N GLU A 196 -36.21 15.23 62.17
CA GLU A 196 -37.13 15.29 61.03
C GLU A 196 -38.53 15.59 61.58
N LYS A 197 -39.04 16.78 61.27
CA LYS A 197 -40.46 17.09 61.42
C LYS A 197 -41.21 16.23 60.40
N LYS A 198 -42.16 15.43 60.87
CA LYS A 198 -43.10 14.68 60.03
C LYS A 198 -43.74 15.61 58.98
N PRO A 199 -43.75 15.27 57.69
CA PRO A 199 -44.46 16.04 56.68
C PRO A 199 -45.98 16.02 56.93
N PRO A 200 -46.71 17.10 56.59
CA PRO A 200 -48.02 17.41 57.15
C PRO A 200 -49.24 16.68 56.53
N TRP A 201 -49.06 15.62 55.74
CA TRP A 201 -50.18 14.94 55.04
C TRP A 201 -50.46 13.50 55.50
N GLU A 202 -49.93 13.08 56.64
CA GLU A 202 -50.45 11.90 57.35
C GLU A 202 -51.37 12.34 58.49
N GLY A 203 -52.64 12.58 58.13
CA GLY A 203 -53.78 12.79 59.02
C GLY A 203 -55.04 12.27 58.37
#